data_AF-A0AAN4CM77-F1
#
_entry.id   AF-A0AAN4CM77-F1
#
_cell.length_a   1.000
_cell.length_b   1.000
_cell.length_c   1.000
_cell.angle_alpha   90.00
_cell.angle_beta   90.00
_cell.angle_gamma   90.00
#
_symmetry.space_group_name_H-M   'P 1'
#
loop_
_entity.id
_entity.type
_entity.pdbx_description
1 polymer ?
#
loop_
_entity_poly.entity_id
_entity_poly.type
_entity_poly.pdbx_seq_one_letter_code
_entity_poly.pdbx_strand_id
1 'polypeptide(L)' 'MQVLRDESPELKSTKSEIIIAREMGELFSYASEEIDSYIKQMNDRLSQIKARMPVT' A
#
# COMPACT_ATOMS: atom_id res chain seq x y z
N MET A 1 -7.83 9.23 3.29
CA MET A 1 -8.85 8.16 3.40
C MET A 1 -10.23 8.51 2.82
N GLN A 2 -10.73 9.75 2.93
CA GLN A 2 -12.03 10.13 2.32
C GLN A 2 -12.01 10.12 0.78
N VAL A 3 -10.85 10.34 0.15
CA VAL A 3 -10.67 10.35 -1.32
C VAL A 3 -10.87 8.95 -1.96
N LEU A 4 -10.77 7.87 -1.19
CA LEU A 4 -10.92 6.48 -1.67
C LEU A 4 -12.23 5.85 -1.18
N ARG A 5 -13.28 6.66 -0.98
CA ARG A 5 -14.51 6.22 -0.27
C ARG A 5 -15.25 5.09 -0.99
N ASP A 6 -15.19 5.11 -2.32
CA ASP A 6 -15.90 4.16 -3.19
C ASP A 6 -15.05 2.93 -3.53
N GLU A 7 -13.83 2.85 -3.00
CA GLU A 7 -12.95 1.70 -3.18
C GLU A 7 -13.22 0.61 -2.14
N SER A 8 -12.87 -0.63 -2.47
CA SER A 8 -12.94 -1.72 -1.49
C SER A 8 -12.10 -1.38 -0.25
N PRO A 9 -12.52 -1.80 0.96
CA PRO A 9 -11.76 -1.55 2.18
C PRO A 9 -10.29 -1.99 2.08
N GLU A 10 -10.05 -3.12 1.40
CA GLU A 10 -8.70 -3.65 1.20
C GLU A 10 -7.85 -2.76 0.27
N LEU A 11 -8.43 -2.31 -0.84
CA LEU A 11 -7.73 -1.42 -1.78
C LEU A 11 -7.39 -0.09 -1.13
N LYS A 12 -8.36 0.49 -0.42
CA LYS A 12 -8.22 1.73 0.33
C LYS A 12 -7.10 1.64 1.37
N SER A 13 -7.09 0.58 2.18
CA SER A 13 -6.07 0.36 3.21
C SER A 13 -4.68 0.19 2.60
N THR A 14 -4.58 -0.60 1.53
CA THR A 14 -3.29 -0.89 0.88
C THR A 14 -2.70 0.39 0.25
N LYS A 15 -3.52 1.19 -0.44
CA LYS A 15 -3.08 2.47 -1.01
C LYS A 15 -2.68 3.48 0.04
N SER A 16 -3.44 3.61 1.14
CA SER A 16 -3.10 4.57 2.20
C SER A 16 -1.80 4.20 2.90
N GLU A 17 -1.57 2.90 3.12
CA GLU A 17 -0.35 2.42 3.78
C GLU A 17 0.89 2.72 2.94
N ILE A 18 0.85 2.45 1.63
CA ILE A 18 1.98 2.70 0.71
C ILE A 18 2.42 4.17 0.74
N ILE A 19 1.47 5.11 0.86
CA ILE A 19 1.75 6.56 0.87
C ILE A 19 2.61 6.97 2.06
N ILE A 20 2.46 6.30 3.21
CA ILE A 20 3.13 6.69 4.47
C ILE A 20 4.23 5.70 4.88
N ALA A 21 4.32 4.54 4.24
CA ALA A 21 5.17 3.42 4.68
C ALA A 21 6.66 3.81 4.75
N ARG A 22 7.13 4.67 3.84
CA ARG A 22 8.52 5.13 3.83
C ARG A 22 8.80 6.03 5.03
N GLU A 23 8.02 7.09 5.20
CA GLU A 23 8.17 8.05 6.29
C GLU A 23 8.02 7.39 7.66
N MET A 24 7.06 6.46 7.79
CA MET A 24 6.87 5.69 9.01
C MET A 24 8.04 4.74 9.25
N GLY A 25 8.57 4.08 8.22
CA GLY A 25 9.71 3.19 8.35
C GLY A 25 10.98 3.92 8.77
N GLU A 26 11.21 5.11 8.21
CA GLU A 26 12.31 6.00 8.60
C GLU A 26 12.12 6.49 10.05
N LEU A 27 10.90 6.90 10.43
CA LEU A 27 10.56 7.30 11.80
C LEU A 27 10.84 6.18 12.82
N PHE A 28 10.58 4.93 12.45
CA PHE A 28 10.88 3.75 13.27
C PHE A 28 12.31 3.24 13.14
N SER A 29 13.17 3.93 12.38
CA SER A 29 14.59 3.57 12.18
C SER A 29 14.80 2.17 11.60
N TYR A 30 13.90 1.69 10.73
CA TYR A 30 14.13 0.47 9.96
C TYR A 30 15.24 0.69 8.92
N ALA A 31 15.91 -0.38 8.51
CA ALA A 31 16.90 -0.28 7.44
C ALA A 31 16.21 0.04 6.11
N SER A 32 16.87 0.84 5.27
CA SER A 32 16.30 1.24 3.96
C SER A 32 15.90 0.04 3.10
N GLU A 33 16.67 -1.04 3.16
CA GLU A 33 16.40 -2.30 2.44
C GLU A 33 15.11 -2.99 2.92
N GLU A 34 14.83 -2.92 4.22
CA GLU A 34 13.60 -3.47 4.82
C GLU A 34 12.39 -2.65 4.38
N ILE A 35 12.52 -1.32 4.39
CA ILE A 35 11.48 -0.38 3.92
C ILE A 35 11.20 -0.62 2.43
N ASP A 36 12.24 -0.75 1.62
CA ASP A 36 12.11 -0.99 0.17
C ASP A 36 11.44 -2.33 -0.12
N SER A 37 11.84 -3.39 0.60
CA SER A 37 11.21 -4.71 0.50
C SER A 37 9.73 -4.68 0.89
N TYR A 38 9.40 -3.98 1.98
CA TYR A 38 8.02 -3.82 2.44
C TYR A 38 7.15 -3.07 1.41
N ILE A 39 7.65 -1.95 0.89
CA ILE A 39 6.94 -1.16 -0.13
C ILE A 39 6.74 -1.98 -1.40
N LYS A 40 7.73 -2.78 -1.81
CA LYS A 40 7.60 -3.70 -2.94
C LYS A 40 6.47 -4.71 -2.72
N GLN A 41 6.45 -5.39 -1.56
CA GLN A 41 5.39 -6.35 -1.21
C GLN A 41 4.00 -5.71 -1.23
N MET A 42 3.89 -4.47 -0.72
CA MET A 42 2.63 -3.72 -0.72
C MET A 42 2.17 -3.35 -2.13
N ASN A 43 3.10 -2.98 -3.03
CA ASN A 43 2.79 -2.72 -4.44
C ASN A 43 2.38 -3.99 -5.20
N ASP A 44 3.02 -5.12 -4.92
CA ASP A 44 2.64 -6.43 -5.48
C ASP A 44 1.23 -6.81 -5.04
N ARG A 45 0.93 -6.63 -3.74
CA ARG A 45 -0.42 -6.84 -3.19
C ARG A 45 -1.46 -5.92 -3.83
N LEU A 46 -1.12 -4.64 -4.02
CA LEU A 46 -1.99 -3.68 -4.71
C LEU A 46 -2.32 -4.14 -6.14
N SER A 47 -1.32 -4.66 -6.86
CA SER A 47 -1.49 -5.19 -8.21
C SER A 47 -2.41 -6.42 -8.24
N GLN A 48 -2.25 -7.33 -7.28
CA GLN A 48 -3.14 -8.50 -7.14
C GLN A 48 -4.58 -8.11 -6.81
N ILE A 49 -4.80 -7.13 -5.94
CA ILE A 49 -6.15 -6.63 -5.62
C ILE A 49 -6.80 -6.07 -6.88
N LYS A 50 -6.09 -5.23 -7.65
CA LYS A 50 -6.60 -4.66 -8.91
C LYS A 50 -6.93 -5.74 -9.94
N ALA A 51 -6.10 -6.79 -10.06
CA ALA A 51 -6.34 -7.89 -11.00
C ALA A 51 -7.59 -8.73 -10.67
N ARG A 52 -8.03 -8.74 -9.41
CA ARG A 52 -9.25 -9.43 -8.95
C ARG A 52 -10.50 -8.56 -9.09
N MET A 53 -10.35 -7.27 -9.34
CA MET A 53 -11.49 -6.38 -9.54
C MET A 53 -12.07 -6.61 -10.94
N PRO A 54 -13.40 -6.76 -11.07
CA PRO A 54 -14.02 -6.85 -12.38
C PRO A 54 -13.75 -5.57 -13.17
N VAL A 55 -13.38 -5.74 -14.44
CA VAL A 55 -13.31 -4.64 -15.39
C VAL A 55 -14.75 -4.24 -15.70
N THR A 56 -15.27 -3.24 -14.98
CA THR A 56 -16.54 -2.56 -15.29
C THR A 56 -16.30 -1.44 -16.28
#